data_AF-A0AAW0Y0V6-F1
#
_entry.id   AF-A0AAW0Y0V6-F1
#
_cell.length_a   1.000
_cell.length_b   1.000
_cell.length_c   1.000
_cell.angle_alpha   90.00
_cell.angle_beta   90.00
_cell.angle_gamma   90.00
#
_symmetry.space_group_name_H-M   'P 1'
#
loop_
_entity.id
_entity.type
_entity.pdbx_description
1 polymer ?
#
loop_
_entity_poly.entity_id
_entity_poly.type
_entity_poly.pdbx_seq_one_letter_code
_entity_poly.pdbx_strand_id
1 'polypeptide(L)'
;MRHEDHILFLRYEDMKKDLAAVVRQVAAFLGRDVNEEQVSWLTHHCSFEEMSKNPAVNHETLRMAPTQEAKAIKFMRKGKVGDWRNHLTEEQQKAFKQWTLKYLQGTDFPYYQDYE
;
A
#
# COMPACT_ATOMS: atom_id res chain seq x y z
N MET A 1 -9.90 -13.34 13.29
CA MET A 1 -9.30 -12.00 13.08
C MET A 1 -9.86 -11.30 11.85
N ARG A 2 -9.56 -11.67 10.60
CA ARG A 2 -10.05 -10.89 9.43
C ARG A 2 -11.58 -10.86 9.22
N HIS A 3 -12.31 -11.73 9.91
CA HIS A 3 -13.77 -11.82 9.89
C HIS A 3 -14.41 -11.27 11.18
N GLU A 4 -13.64 -10.62 12.04
CA GLU A 4 -14.16 -9.99 13.26
C GLU A 4 -14.72 -8.60 12.95
N ASP A 5 -15.83 -8.25 13.59
CA ASP A 5 -16.61 -7.04 13.28
C ASP A 5 -15.82 -5.73 13.43
N HIS A 6 -14.77 -5.74 14.25
CA HIS A 6 -13.94 -4.56 14.54
C HIS A 6 -12.56 -4.61 13.90
N ILE A 7 -12.38 -5.46 12.88
CA ILE A 7 -11.13 -5.56 12.12
C ILE A 7 -11.42 -5.42 10.63
N LEU A 8 -10.94 -4.32 10.04
CA LEU A 8 -10.94 -4.14 8.58
C LEU A 8 -9.60 -4.59 8.00
N PHE A 9 -9.63 -5.68 7.23
CA PHE A 9 -8.46 -6.16 6.50
C PHE A 9 -8.42 -5.55 5.08
N LEU A 10 -7.36 -4.82 4.77
CA LEU A 10 -7.12 -4.20 3.45
C LEU A 10 -5.74 -4.56 2.92
N ARG A 11 -5.57 -4.57 1.60
CA ARG A 11 -4.27 -4.76 0.95
C ARG A 11 -3.82 -3.47 0.28
N TYR A 12 -2.51 -3.25 0.28
CA TYR A 12 -1.90 -2.11 -0.41
C TYR A 12 -2.23 -2.10 -1.90
N GLU A 13 -2.25 -3.29 -2.48
CA GLU A 13 -2.52 -3.53 -3.87
C GLU A 13 -3.95 -3.16 -4.29
N ASP A 14 -4.94 -3.42 -3.42
CA ASP A 14 -6.32 -3.01 -3.66
C ASP A 14 -6.43 -1.48 -3.66
N MET A 15 -5.74 -0.80 -2.73
CA MET A 15 -5.64 0.67 -2.72
C MET A 15 -4.99 1.22 -3.98
N LYS A 16 -4.01 0.50 -4.56
CA LYS A 16 -3.36 0.91 -5.80
C LYS A 16 -4.21 0.63 -7.04
N LYS A 17 -5.06 -0.39 -7.00
CA LYS A 17 -5.96 -0.77 -8.09
C LYS A 17 -7.19 0.14 -8.16
N ASP A 18 -7.84 0.36 -7.02
CA ASP A 18 -9.02 1.22 -6.90
C ASP A 18 -9.10 1.84 -5.50
N LEU A 19 -8.47 3.02 -5.35
CA LEU A 19 -8.47 3.75 -4.10
C LEU A 19 -9.88 4.20 -3.70
N ALA A 20 -10.74 4.55 -4.66
CA ALA A 20 -12.08 5.05 -4.39
C ALA A 20 -12.96 3.94 -3.77
N ALA A 21 -12.86 2.71 -4.26
CA ALA A 21 -13.52 1.56 -3.65
C ALA A 21 -13.05 1.34 -2.20
N VAL A 22 -11.75 1.43 -1.94
CA VAL A 22 -11.21 1.29 -0.58
C VAL A 22 -11.66 2.42 0.33
N VAL A 23 -11.74 3.67 -0.15
CA VAL A 23 -12.29 4.79 0.64
C VAL A 23 -13.73 4.50 1.08
N ARG A 24 -14.58 4.00 0.17
CA ARG A 24 -15.97 3.63 0.52
C ARG A 24 -16.01 2.47 1.52
N GLN A 25 -15.14 1.47 1.34
CA GLN A 25 -15.04 0.35 2.27
C GLN A 25 -14.64 0.79 3.69
N VAL A 26 -13.66 1.70 3.80
CA VAL A 26 -13.23 2.28 5.09
C VAL A 26 -14.35 3.12 5.69
N ALA A 27 -15.02 3.96 4.90
CA ALA A 27 -16.14 4.78 5.39
C ALA A 27 -17.27 3.91 5.96
N ALA A 28 -17.69 2.88 5.22
CA ALA A 28 -18.72 1.94 5.66
C ALA A 28 -18.32 1.21 6.94
N PHE A 29 -17.07 0.74 7.03
CA PHE A 29 -16.54 0.09 8.24
C PHE A 29 -16.55 1.03 9.46
N LEU A 30 -16.30 2.32 9.26
CA LEU A 30 -16.35 3.34 10.31
C LEU A 30 -17.78 3.86 10.57
N GLY A 31 -18.81 3.30 9.92
CA GLY A 31 -20.20 3.75 10.06
C GLY A 31 -20.43 5.17 9.53
N ARG A 32 -19.75 5.56 8.45
CA ARG A 32 -19.85 6.89 7.83
C ARG A 32 -20.40 6.79 6.42
N ASP A 33 -21.40 7.62 6.13
CA ASP A 33 -21.86 7.86 4.76
C ASP A 33 -20.93 8.86 4.07
N VAL A 34 -20.53 8.53 2.85
CA VAL A 34 -19.73 9.40 1.99
C VAL A 34 -20.40 9.54 0.62
N ASN A 35 -20.50 10.76 0.13
CA ASN A 35 -20.99 11.03 -1.22
C ASN A 35 -19.85 10.99 -2.25
N GLU A 36 -20.19 11.02 -3.54
CA GLU A 36 -19.22 10.90 -4.63
C GLU A 36 -18.20 12.06 -4.67
N GLU A 37 -18.60 13.26 -4.27
CA GLU A 37 -17.70 14.42 -4.18
C GLU A 37 -16.64 14.20 -3.09
N GLN A 38 -17.05 13.73 -1.91
CA GLN A 38 -16.16 13.40 -0.79
C GLN A 38 -15.21 12.27 -1.13
N VAL A 39 -15.70 11.22 -1.80
CA VAL A 39 -14.84 10.13 -2.27
C VAL A 39 -13.81 10.65 -3.26
N SER A 40 -14.23 11.44 -4.25
CA SER A 40 -13.33 12.02 -5.25
C SER A 40 -12.25 12.88 -4.58
N TRP A 41 -12.65 13.76 -3.66
CA TRP A 41 -11.74 14.59 -2.88
C TRP A 41 -10.75 13.76 -2.04
N LEU A 42 -11.24 12.77 -1.29
CA LEU A 42 -10.40 11.88 -0.48
C LEU A 42 -9.41 11.09 -1.34
N THR A 43 -9.87 10.57 -2.48
CA THR A 43 -9.04 9.80 -3.41
C THR A 43 -7.91 10.66 -3.97
N HIS A 44 -8.19 11.92 -4.33
CA HIS A 44 -7.18 12.86 -4.77
C HIS A 44 -6.21 13.22 -3.64
N HIS A 45 -6.74 13.62 -2.48
CA HIS A 45 -5.95 14.05 -1.33
C HIS A 45 -5.03 12.95 -0.77
N CYS A 46 -5.51 11.70 -0.76
CA CYS A 46 -4.76 10.52 -0.33
C CYS A 46 -3.95 9.86 -1.45
N SER A 47 -3.89 10.48 -2.65
CA SER A 47 -3.05 9.97 -3.73
C SER A 47 -1.56 10.08 -3.35
N PHE A 48 -0.73 9.20 -3.91
CA PHE A 48 0.72 9.23 -3.66
C PHE A 48 1.33 10.59 -4.05
N GLU A 49 0.87 11.17 -5.15
CA GLU A 49 1.36 12.46 -5.63
C GLU A 49 1.12 13.56 -4.59
N GLU A 50 -0.11 13.71 -4.13
CA GLU A 50 -0.48 14.74 -3.15
C GLU A 50 0.19 14.49 -1.79
N MET A 51 0.15 13.25 -1.30
CA MET A 51 0.77 12.93 -0.02
C MET A 51 2.29 13.11 -0.04
N SER A 52 2.97 12.84 -1.16
CA SER A 52 4.43 13.01 -1.27
C SER A 52 4.87 14.47 -1.13
N LYS A 53 4.00 15.41 -1.51
CA LYS A 53 4.22 16.86 -1.41
C LYS A 53 3.77 17.42 -0.05
N ASN A 54 2.94 16.70 0.69
CA ASN A 54 2.35 17.18 1.94
C ASN A 54 3.31 17.03 3.14
N PRO A 55 3.81 18.14 3.73
CA PRO A 55 4.77 18.11 4.84
C PRO A 55 4.22 17.49 6.13
N ALA A 56 2.89 17.39 6.27
CA ALA A 56 2.28 16.76 7.44
C ALA A 56 2.45 15.23 7.46
N VAL A 57 2.67 14.60 6.30
CA VAL A 57 2.69 13.13 6.16
C VAL A 57 3.91 12.59 5.40
N ASN A 58 4.65 13.43 4.68
CA ASN A 58 5.84 12.99 3.93
C ASN A 58 7.10 12.83 4.80
N HIS A 59 7.02 13.23 6.08
CA HIS A 59 8.09 13.12 7.08
C HIS A 59 9.44 13.74 6.66
N GLU A 60 9.46 14.66 5.70
CA GLU A 60 10.70 15.32 5.24
C GLU A 60 11.29 16.22 6.35
N THR A 61 10.44 16.81 7.19
CA THR A 61 10.82 17.73 8.28
C THR A 61 11.40 17.02 9.51
N LEU A 62 11.16 15.72 9.66
CA LEU A 62 11.63 14.90 10.79
C LEU A 62 12.94 14.16 10.47
N ARG A 63 13.58 14.48 9.35
CA ARG A 63 14.82 13.80 8.92
C ARG A 63 16.02 14.19 9.79
N MET A 64 16.26 13.38 10.82
CA MET A 64 17.58 13.25 11.44
C MET A 64 18.28 12.01 10.86
N ALA A 65 18.91 12.17 9.69
CA ALA A 65 19.72 11.10 9.10
C ALA A 65 21.21 11.39 9.30
N PRO A 66 22.03 10.37 9.65
CA PRO A 66 23.44 10.55 10.02
C PRO A 66 24.34 10.92 8.84
N THR A 67 23.91 10.66 7.60
CA THR A 67 24.70 10.96 6.39
C THR A 67 23.85 11.67 5.32
N GLN A 68 24.52 12.31 4.36
CA GLN A 68 23.85 13.02 3.27
C GLN A 68 23.12 12.05 2.31
N GLU A 69 23.67 10.85 2.12
CA GLU A 69 23.06 9.77 1.35
C GLU A 69 21.77 9.28 2.04
N ALA A 70 21.79 9.14 3.37
CA ALA A 70 20.61 8.77 4.13
C ALA A 70 19.53 9.86 4.09
N LYS A 71 19.91 11.15 4.03
CA LYS A 71 18.97 12.27 3.84
C LYS A 71 18.30 12.27 2.46
N ALA A 72 18.95 11.69 1.45
CA ALA A 72 18.39 11.58 0.11
C ALA A 72 17.30 10.49 -0.01
N ILE A 73 17.20 9.57 0.95
CA ILE A 73 16.17 8.53 0.98
C ILE A 73 14.85 9.14 1.42
N LYS A 74 13.91 9.25 0.48
CA LYS A 74 12.56 9.75 0.75
C LYS A 74 11.70 8.73 1.49
N PHE A 75 10.92 9.19 2.47
CA PHE A 75 9.90 8.35 3.13
C PHE A 75 8.85 7.89 2.11
N MET A 76 8.29 8.84 1.36
CA MET A 76 7.45 8.56 0.20
C MET A 76 8.32 8.35 -1.06
N ARG A 77 8.72 7.10 -1.30
CA ARG A 77 9.74 6.78 -2.33
C ARG A 77 9.21 6.60 -3.76
N LYS A 78 8.28 5.66 -3.98
CA LYS A 78 7.75 5.33 -5.34
C LYS A 78 6.23 5.08 -5.41
N GLY A 79 5.59 4.66 -4.32
CA GLY A 79 4.14 4.48 -4.28
C GLY A 79 3.56 3.51 -5.31
N LYS A 80 4.30 2.46 -5.69
CA LYS A 80 3.93 1.53 -6.77
C LYS A 80 4.06 0.06 -6.34
N VAL A 81 3.18 -0.78 -6.88
CA VAL A 81 3.25 -2.24 -6.79
C VAL A 81 4.32 -2.75 -7.77
N GLY A 82 4.99 -3.86 -7.43
CA GLY A 82 5.90 -4.55 -8.36
C GLY A 82 7.34 -4.02 -8.43
N ASP A 83 7.73 -3.02 -7.62
CA ASP A 83 9.12 -2.49 -7.68
C ASP A 83 10.17 -3.56 -7.31
N TRP A 84 9.79 -4.64 -6.64
CA TRP A 84 10.67 -5.77 -6.31
C TRP A 84 11.32 -6.40 -7.55
N ARG A 85 10.66 -6.37 -8.71
CA ARG A 85 11.21 -6.88 -9.98
C ARG A 85 12.47 -6.12 -10.43
N ASN A 86 12.62 -4.87 -10.00
CA ASN A 86 13.81 -4.06 -10.32
C ASN A 86 14.98 -4.31 -9.34
N HIS A 87 14.77 -5.10 -8.30
CA HIS A 87 15.78 -5.33 -7.23
C HIS A 87 16.17 -6.79 -7.07
N LEU A 88 15.29 -7.73 -7.42
CA LEU A 88 15.53 -9.16 -7.25
C LEU A 88 15.96 -9.81 -8.57
N THR A 89 16.99 -10.65 -8.51
CA THR A 89 17.38 -11.53 -9.62
C THR A 89 16.32 -12.59 -9.88
N GLU A 90 16.27 -13.16 -11.09
CA GLU A 90 15.30 -14.22 -11.42
C GLU A 90 15.34 -15.41 -10.44
N GLU A 91 16.54 -15.80 -10.00
CA GLU A 91 16.73 -16.85 -9.00
C GLU A 91 16.08 -16.48 -7.66
N GLN A 92 16.28 -15.25 -7.18
CA GLN A 92 15.66 -14.74 -5.95
C GLN A 92 14.14 -14.67 -6.08
N GLN A 93 13.63 -14.22 -7.24
CA GLN A 93 12.19 -14.18 -7.50
C GLN A 93 11.58 -15.58 -7.45
N LYS A 94 12.24 -16.58 -8.05
CA LYS A 94 11.80 -17.98 -8.02
C LYS A 94 11.83 -18.56 -6.61
N ALA A 95 12.91 -18.32 -5.86
CA ALA A 95 13.03 -18.77 -4.48
C ALA A 95 11.93 -18.15 -3.59
N PHE A 96 11.66 -16.85 -3.74
CA PHE A 96 10.60 -16.16 -2.99
C PHE A 96 9.21 -16.68 -3.35
N LYS A 97 8.94 -16.94 -4.63
CA LYS A 97 7.70 -17.58 -5.11
C LYS A 97 7.48 -18.95 -4.47
N GLN A 98 8.51 -19.81 -4.47
CA GLN A 98 8.42 -21.13 -3.85
C GLN A 98 8.19 -21.06 -2.33
N TRP A 99 8.92 -20.17 -1.64
CA TRP A 99 8.75 -19.93 -0.22
C TRP A 99 7.31 -19.49 0.08
N THR A 100 6.80 -18.51 -0.67
CA THR A 100 5.46 -17.95 -0.48
C THR A 100 4.37 -19.01 -0.72
N LEU A 101 4.47 -19.80 -1.79
CA LEU A 101 3.53 -20.89 -2.07
C LEU A 101 3.52 -21.93 -0.95
N LYS A 102 4.69 -22.30 -0.42
CA LYS A 102 4.82 -23.27 0.67
C LYS A 102 4.13 -22.78 1.95
N TYR A 103 4.34 -21.53 2.34
CA TYR A 103 3.83 -21.01 3.61
C TYR A 103 2.40 -20.48 3.55
N LEU A 104 1.89 -20.15 2.36
CA LEU A 104 0.49 -19.80 2.16
C LEU A 104 -0.39 -21.00 1.79
N GLN A 105 0.19 -22.18 1.60
CA GLN A 105 -0.57 -23.38 1.29
C GLN A 105 -1.62 -23.67 2.36
N GLY A 106 -2.87 -23.90 1.92
CA GLY A 106 -3.99 -24.18 2.82
C GLY A 106 -4.57 -22.94 3.50
N THR A 107 -4.06 -21.74 3.19
CA THR A 107 -4.67 -20.47 3.61
C THR A 107 -5.64 -19.94 2.56
N ASP A 108 -6.54 -19.08 3.00
CA ASP A 108 -7.44 -18.29 2.16
C ASP A 108 -6.85 -16.89 1.85
N PHE A 109 -5.53 -16.73 2.05
CA PHE A 109 -4.83 -15.52 1.67
C PHE A 109 -4.57 -15.56 0.16
N PRO A 110 -4.98 -14.52 -0.59
CA PRO A 110 -4.81 -14.51 -2.04
C PRO A 110 -3.33 -14.54 -2.37
N TYR A 111 -2.90 -15.61 -3.04
CA TYR A 111 -1.56 -15.67 -3.60
C TYR A 111 -1.43 -14.62 -4.70
N TYR A 112 -0.33 -13.88 -4.72
CA TYR A 112 -0.05 -12.84 -5.71
C TYR A 112 0.15 -13.44 -7.11
N GLN A 113 -0.95 -13.64 -7.86
CA GLN A 113 -0.93 -14.08 -9.27
C GLN A 113 -1.09 -12.91 -10.26
N ASP A 114 -1.70 -11.80 -9.84
CA ASP A 114 -2.30 -10.82 -10.77
C ASP A 114 -1.40 -9.63 -11.16
N TYR A 115 -0.07 -9.74 -11.04
CA TYR A 115 0.87 -8.66 -11.42
C TYR A 115 1.95 -9.11 -12.40
N GLU A 116 1.68 -10.19 -13.15
CA GLU A 116 2.39 -10.48 -14.41
C GLU A 116 2.03 -9.45 -15.49
#